data_AF-X1QMJ9-F1
#
_entry.id   AF-X1QMJ9-F1
#
_cell.length_a   1.000
_cell.length_b   1.000
_cell.length_c   1.000
_cell.angle_alpha   90.00
_cell.angle_beta   90.00
_cell.angle_gamma   90.00
#
_symmetry.space_group_name_H-M   'P 1'
#
loop_
_entity.id
_entity.type
_entity.pdbx_description
1 polymer ?
#
loop_
_entity_poly.entity_id
_entity_poly.type
_entity_poly.pdbx_seq_one_letter_code
_entity_poly.pdbx_strand_id
1 'polypeptide(L)' 'DRVVAIDILGILIVGFCAVLGIPTGRSWYIDIGIAWALQSFIATIALAKYIEGKDFDE' A
#
# COMPACT_ATOMS: atom_id res chain seq x y z
N ASP A 1 8.70 -2.60 -14.11
CA ASP A 1 7.45 -3.34 -14.35
C ASP A 1 6.81 -4.00 -13.14
N ARG A 2 7.23 -5.20 -12.72
CA ARG A 2 6.53 -5.97 -11.65
C ARG A 2 6.35 -5.24 -10.31
N VAL A 3 7.31 -4.40 -9.95
CA VAL A 3 7.29 -3.58 -8.72
C VAL A 3 6.19 -2.52 -8.79
N VAL A 4 6.13 -1.80 -9.91
CA VAL A 4 5.14 -0.76 -10.17
C VAL A 4 3.75 -1.38 -10.25
N ALA A 5 3.63 -2.59 -10.81
CA ALA A 5 2.36 -3.33 -10.84
C ALA A 5 1.84 -3.67 -9.44
N ILE A 6 2.73 -4.00 -8.48
CA ILE A 6 2.34 -4.29 -7.08
C ILE A 6 1.86 -3.02 -6.38
N ASP A 7 2.53 -1.88 -6.58
CA ASP A 7 2.12 -0.60 -5.98
C ASP A 7 0.76 -0.11 -6.52
N ILE A 8 0.54 -0.25 -7.84
CA ILE A 8 -0.75 0.05 -8.47
C ILE A 8 -1.86 -0.88 -7.93
N LEU A 9 -1.56 -2.17 -7.68
CA LEU A 9 -2.49 -3.11 -7.05
C LEU A 9 -2.86 -2.68 -5.62
N GLY A 10 -1.89 -2.18 -4.84
CA GLY A 10 -2.11 -1.64 -3.50
C GLY A 10 -3.07 -0.44 -3.52
N ILE A 11 -2.85 0.51 -4.43
CA ILE A 11 -3.71 1.67 -4.62
C ILE A 11 -5.14 1.26 -5.04
N LEU A 12 -5.27 0.24 -5.90
CA LEU A 12 -6.57 -0.29 -6.31
C LEU A 12 -7.36 -0.86 -5.12
N ILE A 13 -6.70 -1.61 -4.23
CA ILE A 13 -7.31 -2.19 -3.03
C ILE A 13 -7.76 -1.09 -2.05
N VAL A 14 -6.94 -0.05 -1.86
CA VAL A 14 -7.29 1.12 -1.04
C VAL A 14 -8.50 1.86 -1.63
N GLY A 15 -8.53 2.06 -2.95
CA GLY A 15 -9.67 2.67 -3.66
C GLY A 15 -10.96 1.86 -3.50
N PHE A 16 -10.89 0.54 -3.59
CA PHE A 16 -12.02 -0.35 -3.30
C PHE A 16 -12.50 -0.22 -1.85
N CYS A 17 -11.58 -0.18 -0.88
CA CYS A 17 -11.94 0.01 0.54
C CYS A 17 -12.59 1.38 0.78
N ALA A 18 -12.13 2.43 0.11
CA ALA A 18 -12.72 3.77 0.20
C ALA A 18 -14.14 3.81 -0.38
N VAL A 19 -14.35 3.22 -1.57
CA VAL A 19 -15.67 3.16 -2.21
C VAL A 19 -16.65 2.29 -1.43
N LEU A 20 -16.19 1.18 -0.84
CA LEU A 20 -17.01 0.32 0.01
C LEU A 20 -17.24 0.90 1.42
N GLY A 21 -16.36 1.77 1.90
CA GLY A 21 -16.52 2.46 3.18
C GLY A 21 -17.69 3.46 3.19
N ILE A 22 -17.94 4.14 2.07
CA ILE A 22 -19.01 5.14 1.92
C ILE A 22 -20.42 4.55 2.16
N PRO A 23 -20.85 3.46 1.50
CA PRO A 23 -22.18 2.91 1.70
C PRO A 23 -22.32 2.18 3.05
N THR A 24 -21.22 1.65 3.61
CA THR A 24 -21.29 0.83 4.82
C THR A 24 -21.31 1.67 6.11
N GLY A 25 -20.96 2.97 6.03
CA GLY A 25 -21.01 3.92 7.15
C GLY A 25 -20.12 3.53 8.35
N ARG A 26 -19.23 2.55 8.18
CA ARG A 26 -18.35 2.07 9.23
C ARG A 26 -16.94 2.61 9.06
N SER A 27 -16.45 3.33 10.06
CA SER A 27 -15.15 4.00 10.07
C SER A 27 -13.97 3.05 9.87
N TRP A 28 -14.10 1.77 10.27
CA TRP A 28 -13.02 0.79 10.20
C TRP A 28 -12.51 0.52 8.77
N TYR A 29 -13.34 0.74 7.74
CA TYR A 29 -12.88 0.59 6.35
C TYR A 29 -11.81 1.64 5.99
N ILE A 30 -11.92 2.85 6.56
CA ILE A 30 -10.94 3.92 6.36
C ILE A 30 -9.65 3.60 7.13
N ASP A 31 -9.74 3.06 8.33
CA ASP A 31 -8.57 2.63 9.11
C ASP A 31 -7.77 1.54 8.38
N ILE A 32 -8.45 0.55 7.80
CA ILE A 32 -7.82 -0.48 6.97
C ILE A 32 -7.24 0.11 5.69
N GLY A 33 -7.93 1.07 5.06
CA GLY A 33 -7.43 1.76 3.87
C GLY A 33 -6.13 2.53 4.13
N ILE A 34 -6.05 3.26 5.25
CA ILE A 34 -4.84 3.98 5.66
C ILE A 34 -3.70 3.02 5.98
N ALA A 35 -3.98 1.94 6.72
CA ALA A 35 -2.97 0.91 7.01
C ALA A 35 -2.42 0.27 5.72
N TRP A 36 -3.28 -0.01 4.75
CA TRP A 36 -2.88 -0.53 3.45
C TRP A 36 -2.05 0.46 2.63
N ALA A 37 -2.40 1.74 2.65
CA ALA A 37 -1.64 2.78 1.97
C ALA A 37 -0.21 2.88 2.52
N LEU A 38 -0.06 2.86 3.85
CA LEU A 38 1.25 2.84 4.50
C LEU A 38 2.05 1.58 4.18
N GLN A 39 1.39 0.41 4.13
CA GLN A 39 2.05 -0.85 3.79
C GLN A 39 2.55 -0.87 2.34
N SER A 40 1.79 -0.34 1.37
CA SER A 40 2.25 -0.21 -0.03
C SER A 40 3.49 0.66 -0.13
N PHE A 41 3.51 1.79 0.60
CA PHE A 41 4.66 2.67 0.63
C PHE A 41 5.92 2.00 1.19
N ILE A 42 5.79 1.28 2.32
CA ILE A 42 6.90 0.53 2.92
C ILE A 42 7.40 -0.56 1.96
N ALA A 43 6.50 -1.29 1.29
CA ALA A 43 6.87 -2.31 0.32
C ALA A 43 7.68 -1.72 -0.84
N THR A 44 7.29 -0.54 -1.34
CA THR A 44 8.00 0.16 -2.41
C THR A 44 9.40 0.61 -1.95
N ILE A 45 9.56 1.12 -0.73
CA ILE A 45 10.88 1.47 -0.16
C ILE A 45 11.74 0.24 0.05
N ALA A 46 11.20 -0.82 0.65
CA ALA A 46 11.94 -2.06 0.91
C ALA A 46 12.46 -2.65 -0.39
N LEU A 47 11.65 -2.59 -1.45
CA LEU A 47 12.04 -3.08 -2.77
C LEU A 47 13.06 -2.15 -3.44
N ALA A 48 12.91 -0.83 -3.30
CA ALA A 48 13.92 0.13 -3.77
C ALA A 48 15.29 -0.14 -3.10
N LYS A 49 15.33 -0.34 -1.78
CA LYS A 49 16.54 -0.74 -1.04
C LYS A 49 17.11 -2.07 -1.52
N TYR A 50 16.26 -3.07 -1.75
CA TYR A 50 16.68 -4.38 -2.26
C TYR A 50 17.35 -4.28 -3.64
N ILE A 51 16.84 -3.42 -4.53
CA ILE A 51 17.44 -3.18 -5.85
C ILE A 51 18.73 -2.36 -5.74
N GLU A 52 18.78 -1.39 -4.84
CA GLU A 52 19.95 -0.55 -4.60
C GLU A 52 21.13 -1.35 -4.01
N GLY A 53 20.87 -2.54 -3.46
CA GLY A 53 21.90 -3.46 -2.94
C GLY A 53 22.55 -2.98 -1.64
N LYS A 54 21.97 -1.97 -0.98
CA LYS A 54 22.40 -1.52 0.35
C LYS A 54 21.73 -2.36 1.43
N ASP A 55 22.55 -2.84 2.37
CA ASP A 55 22.10 -3.64 3.49
C ASP A 55 21.14 -2.84 4.39
N PHE A 56 20.32 -3.53 5.18
CA PHE A 56 19.27 -2.88 5.98
C PHE A 56 19.82 -2.01 7.13
N ASP A 57 21.14 -1.98 7.33
CA ASP A 57 21.84 -1.44 8.51
C ASP A 57 22.89 -0.33 8.21
N GLU A 58 22.88 0.26 7.00
CA GLU A 58 23.64 1.48 6.63
C GLU A 58 22.71 2.60 6.11
#